data_AF-A0A6A6XVR0-F1
#
_entry.id   AF-A0A6A6XVR0-F1
#
_cell.length_a   1.000
_cell.length_b   1.000
_cell.length_c   1.000
_cell.angle_alpha   90.00
_cell.angle_beta   90.00
_cell.angle_gamma   90.00
#
_symmetry.space_group_name_H-M   'P 1'
#
loop_
_entity.id
_entity.type
_entity.pdbx_description
1 polymer ?
#
loop_
_entity_poly.entity_id
_entity_poly.type
_entity_poly.pdbx_seq_one_letter_code
_entity_poly.pdbx_strand_id
1 'polypeptide(L)'
;MFPLALLTLLSTTAFASPLSPTPRQTSSPEPSIPPNWTWHVTGWHAGCARTCSYNFNVTVPTIANEIGGVKAYCSGYESGNTFTRCQILEGANNGVSAKFGPRDEGAGSPKEVFLSFEKGGFEERPPYNFTAKHEAVFNAFVAPLLDFDVTPTEVVAVV
;
A
#
# COMPACT_ATOMS: atom_id res chain seq x y z
N MET A 1 25.13 -7.85 -82.92
CA MET A 1 26.22 -8.57 -82.20
C MET A 1 26.42 -7.89 -80.85
N PHE A 2 26.34 -8.70 -79.79
CA PHE A 2 26.41 -8.46 -78.32
C PHE A 2 27.68 -7.70 -77.85
N PRO A 3 27.87 -7.28 -76.56
CA PRO A 3 26.97 -7.25 -75.37
C PRO A 3 27.20 -6.08 -74.33
N LEU A 4 26.58 -6.23 -73.14
CA LEU A 4 26.94 -5.73 -71.79
C LEU A 4 26.48 -4.29 -71.41
N ALA A 5 26.01 -3.98 -70.20
CA ALA A 5 26.10 -4.65 -68.90
C ALA A 5 24.91 -4.33 -67.97
N LEU A 6 24.56 -5.34 -67.19
CA LEU A 6 23.64 -5.35 -66.05
C LEU A 6 24.30 -4.65 -64.84
N LEU A 7 23.57 -3.81 -64.10
CA LEU A 7 23.99 -3.32 -62.77
C LEU A 7 22.82 -3.45 -61.80
N THR A 8 22.81 -4.56 -61.08
CA THR A 8 21.95 -4.90 -59.95
C THR A 8 22.48 -4.21 -58.68
N LEU A 9 21.70 -3.32 -58.08
CA LEU A 9 21.92 -2.83 -56.72
C LEU A 9 21.08 -3.68 -55.75
N LEU A 10 21.71 -4.62 -55.05
CA LEU A 10 21.11 -5.28 -53.88
C LEU A 10 21.41 -4.44 -52.64
N SER A 11 20.37 -3.82 -52.07
CA SER A 11 20.43 -3.17 -50.76
C SER A 11 20.31 -4.24 -49.66
N THR A 12 21.41 -4.54 -48.96
CA THR A 12 21.41 -5.38 -47.77
C THR A 12 20.95 -4.58 -46.56
N THR A 13 19.69 -4.73 -46.15
CA THR A 13 19.22 -4.26 -44.84
C THR A 13 19.67 -5.25 -43.77
N ALA A 14 20.69 -4.87 -43.00
CA ALA A 14 21.04 -5.58 -41.78
C ALA A 14 19.96 -5.34 -40.72
N PHE A 15 19.15 -6.35 -40.42
CA PHE A 15 18.29 -6.33 -39.25
C PHE A 15 19.15 -6.54 -38.00
N ALA A 16 19.46 -5.46 -37.29
CA ALA A 16 19.94 -5.55 -35.92
C ALA A 16 18.74 -5.96 -35.06
N SER A 17 18.68 -7.23 -34.65
CA SER A 17 17.70 -7.69 -33.68
C SER A 17 17.92 -6.96 -32.35
N PRO A 18 16.90 -6.27 -31.79
CA PRO A 18 17.01 -5.78 -30.44
C PRO A 18 17.15 -6.98 -29.50
N LEU A 19 18.22 -7.00 -28.71
CA LEU A 19 18.35 -7.86 -27.54
C LEU A 19 17.23 -7.44 -26.58
N SER A 20 16.09 -8.14 -26.63
CA SER A 20 15.08 -8.02 -25.59
C SER A 20 15.75 -8.40 -24.26
N PRO A 21 15.81 -7.52 -23.25
CA PRO A 21 16.28 -7.90 -21.94
C PRO A 21 15.37 -9.01 -21.43
N THR A 22 15.93 -10.21 -21.23
CA THR A 22 15.23 -11.31 -20.57
C THR A 22 14.78 -10.81 -19.19
N PRO A 23 13.47 -10.81 -18.87
CA PRO A 23 13.04 -10.51 -17.53
C PRO A 23 13.65 -11.58 -16.63
N ARG A 24 14.55 -11.17 -15.76
CA ARG A 24 15.08 -12.01 -14.69
C ARG A 24 13.86 -12.41 -13.86
N GLN A 25 13.40 -13.64 -14.03
CA GLN A 25 12.40 -14.24 -13.16
C GLN A 25 13.07 -14.46 -11.81
N THR A 26 13.18 -13.40 -11.02
CA THR A 26 13.40 -13.52 -9.60
C THR A 26 12.11 -14.08 -9.04
N SER A 27 12.12 -15.36 -8.69
CA SER A 27 11.01 -16.05 -8.01
C SER A 27 10.88 -15.49 -6.59
N SER A 28 10.49 -14.22 -6.46
CA SER A 28 10.01 -13.70 -5.19
C SER A 28 8.67 -14.38 -4.90
N PRO A 29 8.47 -14.95 -3.69
CA PRO A 29 7.18 -15.46 -3.30
C PRO A 29 6.10 -14.40 -3.53
N GLU A 30 5.00 -14.79 -4.17
CA GLU A 30 3.84 -13.93 -4.32
C GLU A 30 3.45 -13.38 -2.93
N PRO A 31 3.25 -12.06 -2.79
CA PRO A 31 2.87 -11.50 -1.50
C PRO A 31 1.53 -12.09 -1.06
N SER A 32 1.48 -12.65 0.14
CA SER A 32 0.24 -13.20 0.73
C SER A 32 0.00 -12.62 2.11
N ILE A 33 -1.27 -12.49 2.48
CA ILE A 33 -1.69 -12.01 3.79
C ILE A 33 -1.67 -13.21 4.75
N PRO A 34 -0.93 -13.16 5.87
CA PRO A 34 -0.89 -14.26 6.81
C PRO A 34 -2.26 -14.55 7.43
N PRO A 35 -2.61 -15.83 7.67
CA PRO A 35 -3.91 -16.18 8.24
C PRO A 35 -4.05 -15.65 9.66
N ASN A 36 -5.24 -15.15 10.01
CA ASN A 36 -5.57 -14.58 11.33
C ASN A 36 -4.67 -13.40 11.74
N TRP A 37 -4.09 -12.68 10.78
CA TRP A 37 -3.26 -11.52 11.05
C TRP A 37 -4.10 -10.25 11.14
N THR A 38 -4.65 -10.02 12.33
CA THR A 38 -5.52 -8.89 12.66
C THR A 38 -4.75 -7.81 13.40
N TRP A 39 -4.99 -6.56 13.06
CA TRP A 39 -4.39 -5.39 13.71
C TRP A 39 -5.40 -4.78 14.68
N HIS A 40 -4.91 -4.35 15.83
CA HIS A 40 -5.75 -3.81 16.88
C HIS A 40 -5.66 -2.28 16.89
N VAL A 41 -6.79 -1.62 16.66
CA VAL A 41 -6.93 -0.16 16.74
C VAL A 41 -7.47 0.21 18.12
N THR A 42 -6.82 1.17 18.76
CA THR A 42 -7.20 1.67 20.09
C THR A 42 -7.30 3.19 20.11
N GLY A 43 -8.19 3.69 20.98
CA GLY A 43 -8.37 5.13 21.16
C GLY A 43 -8.84 5.80 19.89
N TRP A 44 -9.72 5.14 19.11
CA TRP A 44 -10.28 5.72 17.90
C TRP A 44 -11.07 6.97 18.24
N HIS A 45 -10.66 8.08 17.64
CA HIS A 45 -11.33 9.36 17.73
C HIS A 45 -11.44 10.00 16.35
N ALA A 46 -12.66 10.09 15.84
CA ALA A 46 -12.96 10.80 14.59
C ALA A 46 -14.03 11.87 14.80
N GLY A 47 -13.77 13.04 14.21
CA GLY A 47 -14.66 14.19 14.27
C GLY A 47 -14.84 14.79 12.89
N CYS A 48 -16.03 15.31 12.62
CA CYS A 48 -16.29 15.98 11.36
C CYS A 48 -17.13 17.24 11.54
N ALA A 49 -16.57 18.37 11.10
CA ALA A 49 -17.24 19.66 11.08
C ALA A 49 -17.13 20.27 9.68
N ARG A 50 -16.02 20.99 9.39
CA ARG A 50 -15.70 21.48 8.05
C ARG A 50 -14.79 20.54 7.28
N THR A 51 -13.77 20.03 7.97
CA THR A 51 -12.94 18.90 7.53
C THR A 51 -13.12 17.78 8.53
N CYS A 52 -13.06 16.53 8.06
CA CYS A 52 -13.01 15.39 8.97
C CYS A 52 -11.57 15.19 9.44
N SER A 53 -11.40 14.75 10.68
CA SER A 53 -10.11 14.36 11.24
C SER A 53 -10.24 13.04 11.99
N TYR A 54 -9.15 12.28 12.03
CA TYR A 54 -9.02 11.09 12.84
C TYR A 54 -7.74 11.14 13.67
N ASN A 55 -7.75 10.46 14.81
CA ASN A 55 -6.55 10.00 15.49
C ASN A 55 -6.83 8.68 16.22
N PHE A 56 -5.81 7.84 16.30
CA PHE A 56 -5.87 6.52 16.96
C PHE A 56 -4.46 5.93 17.11
N ASN A 57 -4.33 4.90 17.93
CA ASN A 57 -3.17 4.01 17.93
C ASN A 57 -3.52 2.71 17.20
N VAL A 58 -2.57 2.12 16.48
CA VAL A 58 -2.71 0.80 15.88
C VAL A 58 -1.54 -0.09 16.31
N THR A 59 -1.85 -1.34 16.61
CA THR A 59 -0.88 -2.38 16.92
C THR A 59 -0.98 -3.48 15.87
N VAL A 60 0.09 -3.64 15.10
CA VAL A 60 0.27 -4.71 14.13
C VAL A 60 1.08 -5.82 14.80
N PRO A 61 0.56 -7.05 14.93
CA PRO A 61 1.25 -8.10 15.65
C PRO A 61 2.44 -8.65 14.86
N THR A 62 3.48 -9.04 15.59
CA THR A 62 4.66 -9.74 15.05
C THR A 62 4.27 -11.15 14.62
N ILE A 63 4.76 -11.58 13.45
CA ILE A 63 4.77 -12.98 13.03
C ILE A 63 6.21 -13.45 13.04
N ALA A 64 6.48 -14.47 13.84
CA ALA A 64 7.82 -15.00 14.04
C ALA A 64 8.49 -15.35 12.71
N ASN A 65 9.71 -14.85 12.50
CA ASN A 65 10.53 -15.05 11.30
C ASN A 65 9.93 -14.50 9.99
N GLU A 66 8.83 -13.73 10.05
CA GLU A 66 8.16 -13.24 8.84
C GLU A 66 7.92 -11.74 8.86
N ILE A 67 7.25 -11.21 9.89
CA ILE A 67 6.83 -9.81 9.99
C ILE A 67 7.16 -9.27 11.37
N GLY A 68 7.97 -8.21 11.43
CA GLY A 68 8.17 -7.43 12.64
C GLY A 68 6.95 -6.57 12.93
N GLY A 69 6.28 -6.81 14.05
CA GLY A 69 5.13 -6.03 14.49
C GLY A 69 5.51 -4.61 14.88
N VAL A 70 4.52 -3.72 14.90
CA VAL A 70 4.72 -2.29 15.15
C VAL A 70 3.50 -1.71 15.88
N LYS A 71 3.76 -0.77 16.79
CA LYS A 71 2.74 0.10 17.37
C LYS A 71 2.95 1.51 16.83
N ALA A 72 1.92 2.12 16.27
CA ALA A 72 1.99 3.44 15.67
C ALA A 72 0.82 4.33 16.08
N TYR A 73 1.08 5.62 16.24
CA TYR A 73 0.07 6.65 16.39
C TYR A 73 -0.25 7.27 15.04
N CYS A 74 -1.50 7.17 14.62
CA CYS A 74 -2.00 7.72 13.37
C CYS A 74 -2.86 8.94 13.67
N SER A 75 -2.61 10.04 12.99
CA SER A 75 -3.46 11.23 13.03
C SER A 75 -3.46 11.90 11.66
N GLY A 76 -4.62 12.38 11.23
CA GLY A 76 -4.73 13.05 9.94
C GLY A 76 -6.05 13.73 9.73
N TYR A 77 -6.12 14.40 8.60
CA TYR A 77 -7.33 15.05 8.10
C TYR A 77 -7.81 14.33 6.85
N GLU A 78 -9.02 14.63 6.45
CA GLU A 78 -9.50 14.27 5.13
C GLU A 78 -8.68 14.99 4.05
N SER A 79 -7.85 14.24 3.34
CA SER A 79 -6.96 14.72 2.29
C SER A 79 -7.16 13.93 1.00
N GLY A 80 -8.42 13.67 0.64
CA GLY A 80 -8.77 12.84 -0.51
C GLY A 80 -8.24 11.41 -0.35
N ASN A 81 -7.56 10.88 -1.38
CA ASN A 81 -7.10 9.50 -1.44
C ASN A 81 -5.64 9.29 -1.00
N THR A 82 -5.02 10.28 -0.36
CA THR A 82 -3.59 10.24 0.02
C THR A 82 -3.40 9.66 1.43
N PHE A 83 -2.53 8.67 1.55
CA PHE A 83 -2.10 8.13 2.84
C PHE A 83 -1.19 9.10 3.60
N THR A 84 -1.47 9.28 4.89
CA THR A 84 -0.62 10.05 5.81
C THR A 84 0.16 9.08 6.69
N ARG A 85 1.48 9.26 6.77
CA ARG A 85 2.36 8.43 7.60
C ARG A 85 2.04 8.61 9.08
N CYS A 86 1.94 7.49 9.79
CA CYS A 86 1.78 7.43 11.24
C CYS A 86 3.14 7.51 11.94
N GLN A 87 3.15 8.00 13.16
CA GLN A 87 4.33 8.00 14.02
C GLN A 87 4.54 6.61 14.61
N ILE A 88 5.68 5.99 14.34
CA ILE A 88 6.05 4.73 15.00
C ILE A 88 6.37 5.00 16.47
N LEU A 89 5.73 4.26 17.37
CA LEU A 89 5.91 4.36 18.82
C LEU A 89 6.82 3.24 19.33
N GLU A 90 6.58 2.00 18.89
CA GLU A 90 7.28 0.80 19.36
C GLU A 90 7.35 -0.26 18.25
N GLY A 91 8.31 -1.18 18.33
CA GLY A 91 8.42 -2.34 17.43
C GLY A 91 9.39 -2.14 16.27
N ALA A 92 9.18 -2.89 15.19
CA ALA A 92 10.01 -2.81 13.99
C ALA A 92 9.83 -1.48 13.26
N ASN A 93 10.85 -1.04 12.52
CA ASN A 93 10.79 0.15 11.68
C ASN A 93 10.05 -0.10 10.36
N ASN A 94 8.87 -0.73 10.44
CA ASN A 94 7.94 -0.92 9.34
C ASN A 94 6.99 0.28 9.28
N GLY A 95 6.74 0.78 8.07
CA GLY A 95 5.89 1.94 7.87
C GLY A 95 4.44 1.64 8.23
N VAL A 96 3.75 2.60 8.83
CA VAL A 96 2.29 2.57 8.97
C VAL A 96 1.75 3.89 8.45
N SER A 97 0.67 3.84 7.68
CA SER A 97 -0.01 5.02 7.18
C SER A 97 -1.52 4.84 7.26
N ALA A 98 -2.25 5.93 7.35
CA ALA A 98 -3.72 5.91 7.38
C ALA A 98 -4.30 7.01 6.50
N LYS A 99 -5.57 6.84 6.08
CA LYS A 99 -6.36 7.87 5.44
C LYS A 99 -7.86 7.59 5.58
N PHE A 100 -8.68 8.61 5.38
CA PHE A 100 -10.08 8.38 5.07
C PHE A 100 -10.26 7.87 3.64
N GLY A 101 -11.36 7.17 3.41
CA GLY A 101 -11.89 6.93 2.07
C GLY A 101 -12.44 8.20 1.42
N PRO A 102 -12.69 8.18 0.10
CA PRO A 102 -13.46 9.23 -0.53
C PRO A 102 -14.86 9.34 0.09
N ARG A 103 -15.45 10.54 0.04
CA ARG A 103 -16.87 10.74 0.35
C ARG A 103 -17.71 10.29 -0.84
N ASP A 104 -18.83 9.64 -0.53
CA ASP A 104 -19.90 9.48 -1.52
C ASP A 104 -20.51 10.85 -1.84
N GLU A 105 -21.12 10.97 -3.02
CA GLU A 105 -21.85 12.17 -3.39
C GLU A 105 -22.97 12.46 -2.38
N GLY A 106 -23.01 13.69 -1.87
CA GLY A 106 -23.98 14.11 -0.86
C GLY A 106 -23.71 13.62 0.57
N ALA A 107 -22.65 12.85 0.82
CA ALA A 107 -22.29 12.42 2.17
C ALA A 107 -21.63 13.55 2.99
N GLY A 108 -22.05 13.67 4.25
CA GLY A 108 -21.49 14.65 5.19
C GLY A 108 -20.07 14.30 5.67
N SER A 109 -19.65 13.04 5.54
CA SER A 109 -18.37 12.53 6.01
C SER A 109 -17.93 11.29 5.20
N PRO A 110 -16.63 10.93 5.22
CA PRO A 110 -16.14 9.64 4.74
C PRO A 110 -16.82 8.48 5.46
N LYS A 111 -17.01 7.35 4.78
CA LYS A 111 -17.58 6.13 5.37
C LYS A 111 -16.54 5.13 5.85
N GLU A 112 -15.32 5.23 5.32
CA GLU A 112 -14.26 4.26 5.56
C GLU A 112 -12.97 4.95 6.02
N VAL A 113 -12.19 4.24 6.82
CA VAL A 113 -10.79 4.53 7.11
C VAL A 113 -9.94 3.38 6.57
N PHE A 114 -8.84 3.73 5.91
CA PHE A 114 -7.86 2.80 5.36
C PHE A 114 -6.59 2.88 6.19
N LEU A 115 -6.04 1.71 6.52
CA LEU A 115 -4.76 1.56 7.19
C LEU A 115 -3.84 0.76 6.27
N SER A 116 -2.61 1.21 6.10
CA SER A 116 -1.59 0.55 5.30
C SER A 116 -0.35 0.27 6.15
N PHE A 117 0.12 -0.96 6.12
CA PHE A 117 1.36 -1.40 6.74
C PHE A 117 2.38 -1.74 5.66
N GLU A 118 3.54 -1.12 5.72
CA GLU A 118 4.66 -1.30 4.81
C GLU A 118 5.69 -2.25 5.44
N LYS A 119 5.76 -3.46 4.91
CA LYS A 119 6.83 -4.40 5.21
C LYS A 119 8.04 -4.05 4.34
N GLY A 120 9.12 -3.62 4.97
CA GLY A 120 10.37 -3.30 4.26
C GLY A 120 10.87 -4.48 3.42
N GLY A 121 11.48 -4.18 2.27
CA GLY A 121 12.17 -5.16 1.44
C GLY A 121 13.35 -5.79 2.17
N PHE A 122 13.74 -7.01 1.77
CA PHE A 122 14.92 -7.68 2.31
C PHE A 122 15.57 -8.53 1.23
N GLU A 123 16.87 -8.34 1.01
CA GLU A 123 17.63 -8.97 -0.09
C GLU A 123 16.92 -8.78 -1.44
N GLU A 124 16.51 -9.88 -2.09
CA GLU A 124 15.82 -9.87 -3.39
C GLU A 124 14.30 -9.67 -3.28
N ARG A 125 13.75 -9.66 -2.06
CA ARG A 125 12.30 -9.48 -1.82
C ARG A 125 11.95 -7.99 -1.84
N PRO A 126 11.02 -7.55 -2.69
CA PRO A 126 10.56 -6.16 -2.70
C PRO A 126 9.76 -5.79 -1.43
N PRO A 127 9.60 -4.50 -1.14
CA PRO A 127 8.70 -4.05 -0.08
C PRO A 127 7.24 -4.39 -0.41
N TYR A 128 6.44 -4.65 0.62
CA TYR A 128 5.02 -5.01 0.49
C TYR A 128 4.14 -4.06 1.30
N ASN A 129 3.05 -3.59 0.69
CA ASN A 129 2.00 -2.86 1.39
C ASN A 129 0.81 -3.77 1.62
N PHE A 130 0.41 -3.90 2.89
CA PHE A 130 -0.80 -4.58 3.32
C PHE A 130 -1.83 -3.50 3.64
N THR A 131 -3.04 -3.61 3.11
CA THR A 131 -4.09 -2.61 3.31
C THR A 131 -5.30 -3.25 3.99
N ALA A 132 -5.71 -2.65 5.09
CA ALA A 132 -6.95 -2.95 5.81
C ALA A 132 -7.90 -1.76 5.69
N LYS A 133 -9.20 -2.02 5.78
CA LYS A 133 -10.22 -0.98 5.84
C LYS A 133 -11.24 -1.28 6.92
N HIS A 134 -11.83 -0.23 7.47
CA HIS A 134 -12.88 -0.31 8.47
C HIS A 134 -13.88 0.84 8.29
N GLU A 135 -15.10 0.68 8.79
CA GLU A 135 -16.07 1.76 8.86
C GLU A 135 -15.54 2.91 9.73
N ALA A 136 -15.64 4.14 9.23
CA ALA A 136 -15.26 5.35 9.95
C ALA A 136 -16.40 5.83 10.85
N VAL A 137 -16.30 5.52 12.15
CA VAL A 137 -17.31 5.94 13.14
C VAL A 137 -16.95 7.30 13.72
N PHE A 138 -17.79 8.31 13.54
CA PHE A 138 -17.54 9.66 14.07
C PHE A 138 -18.04 9.79 15.51
N ASN A 139 -17.10 9.83 16.45
CA ASN A 139 -17.34 9.72 17.89
C ASN A 139 -16.73 10.87 18.72
N ALA A 140 -16.44 12.02 18.11
CA ALA A 140 -15.79 13.16 18.78
C ALA A 140 -16.50 13.71 20.03
N PHE A 141 -17.74 13.32 20.29
CA PHE A 141 -18.52 13.73 21.47
C PHE A 141 -18.95 12.53 22.34
N VAL A 142 -18.39 11.35 22.11
CA VAL A 142 -18.76 10.10 22.80
C VAL A 142 -17.56 9.55 23.57
N ALA A 143 -17.82 9.11 24.79
CA ALA A 143 -16.86 8.41 25.64
C ALA A 143 -17.45 7.07 26.12
N PRO A 144 -16.65 6.00 26.29
CA PRO A 144 -15.21 5.91 26.01
C PRO A 144 -14.89 5.91 24.50
N LEU A 145 -13.62 6.12 24.15
CA LEU A 145 -13.16 5.95 22.78
C LEU A 145 -13.30 4.49 22.35
N LEU A 146 -13.48 4.28 21.04
CA LEU A 146 -13.71 2.96 20.48
C LEU A 146 -12.39 2.25 20.22
N ASP A 147 -12.40 0.95 20.45
CA ASP A 147 -11.33 0.03 20.07
C ASP A 147 -11.95 -1.02 19.13
N PHE A 148 -11.22 -1.41 18.10
CA PHE A 148 -11.69 -2.39 17.12
C PHE A 148 -10.53 -3.07 16.41
N ASP A 149 -10.85 -4.18 15.77
CA ASP A 149 -9.91 -5.01 15.04
C ASP A 149 -10.08 -4.82 13.54
N VAL A 150 -8.97 -4.80 12.80
CA VAL A 150 -8.96 -4.71 11.33
C VAL A 150 -8.10 -5.81 10.74
N THR A 151 -8.59 -6.47 9.70
CA THR A 151 -7.82 -7.49 8.97
C THR A 151 -7.47 -6.94 7.58
N PRO A 152 -6.20 -7.03 7.16
CA PRO A 152 -5.82 -6.69 5.80
C PRO A 152 -6.53 -7.57 4.78
N THR A 153 -6.98 -6.97 3.69
CA THR A 153 -7.66 -7.67 2.59
C THR A 153 -6.94 -7.54 1.26
N GLU A 154 -5.96 -6.64 1.18
CA GLU A 154 -5.18 -6.37 -0.01
C GLU A 154 -3.69 -6.39 0.35
N VAL A 155 -2.88 -6.97 -0.53
CA VAL A 155 -1.43 -6.91 -0.46
C VAL A 155 -0.86 -6.62 -1.84
N VAL A 156 0.05 -5.66 -1.93
CA VAL A 156 0.65 -5.22 -3.20
C VAL A 156 2.16 -5.12 -3.02
N ALA A 157 2.89 -5.64 -4.01
CA ALA A 157 4.32 -5.42 -4.12
C ALA A 157 4.63 -3.99 -4.58
N VAL A 158 5.50 -3.31 -3.85
CA VAL A 158 6.03 -2.00 -4.24
C VAL A 158 7.22 -2.25 -5.15
N VAL A 159 7.06 -1.92 -6.43
CA VAL A 159 8.05 -2.16 -7.49
C VAL A 159 8.71 -0.86 -7.89
#